data_AF-A0A5Q0GNI4-F1
#
_entry.id   AF-A0A5Q0GNI4-F1
#
_cell.length_a   1.000
_cell.length_b   1.000
_cell.length_c   1.000
_cell.angle_alpha   90.00
_cell.angle_beta   90.00
_cell.angle_gamma   90.00
#
_symmetry.space_group_name_H-M   'P 1'
#
loop_
_entity.id
_entity.type
_entity.pdbx_description
1 polymer ?
#
loop_
_entity_poly.entity_id
_entity_poly.type
_entity_poly.pdbx_seq_one_letter_code
_entity_poly.pdbx_strand_id
1 'polypeptide(L)'
;MRDYLLRSLLVSGVVIGCGFSPLSAQAQQQQATDVQVAALVEALRQAAPQTGKTNDGFYSAWQVKPETLRGWSRTCLKKEVTPTQFENNPTLARQVVSCITRREFNQQFHATGNNETAAVRGVACWWMTGAYTGCNTGFTATYVQKVVGLYQQQRSQATANTAGRSR
;
A
#
# COMPACT_ATOMS: atom_id res chain seq x y z
N MET A 1 -0.37 64.47 47.86
CA MET A 1 0.79 63.58 48.08
C MET A 1 1.07 62.90 46.76
N ARG A 2 1.86 63.55 45.92
CA ARG A 2 3.31 63.41 45.74
C ARG A 2 3.62 62.26 44.79
N ASP A 3 4.08 62.69 43.62
CA ASP A 3 4.55 62.00 42.43
C ASP A 3 5.49 60.81 42.71
N TYR A 4 5.43 59.78 41.85
CA TYR A 4 6.64 59.15 41.30
C TYR A 4 6.37 58.59 39.89
N LEU A 5 7.01 59.26 38.93
CA LEU A 5 7.37 58.82 37.59
C LEU A 5 8.35 57.64 37.61
N LEU A 6 8.16 56.66 36.73
CA LEU A 6 9.19 55.79 36.10
C LEU A 6 8.43 54.91 35.08
N ARG A 7 8.28 55.27 33.80
CA ARG A 7 9.27 55.36 32.71
C ARG A 7 10.14 54.10 32.62
N SER A 8 9.69 53.10 31.86
CA SER A 8 10.55 52.09 31.25
C SER A 8 9.94 51.55 29.96
N LEU A 9 10.44 52.13 28.87
CA LEU A 9 10.91 51.51 27.62
C LEU A 9 10.06 50.40 26.98
N LEU A 10 9.58 50.76 25.78
CA LEU A 10 9.17 49.91 24.67
C LEU A 10 10.20 48.79 24.38
N VAL A 11 9.73 47.55 24.23
CA VAL A 11 10.39 46.56 23.37
C VAL A 11 9.33 45.98 22.44
N SER A 12 9.40 46.38 21.18
CA SER A 12 8.69 45.78 20.06
C SER A 12 9.06 44.31 19.93
N GLY A 13 8.12 43.42 20.24
CA GLY A 13 8.23 42.00 19.90
C GLY A 13 7.59 41.74 18.55
N VAL A 14 8.36 41.88 17.46
CA VAL A 14 7.98 41.27 16.18
C VAL A 14 8.29 39.78 16.31
N VAL A 15 7.26 38.97 16.60
CA VAL A 15 7.39 37.52 16.45
C VAL A 15 7.39 37.24 14.95
N ILE A 16 8.59 37.08 14.37
CA ILE A 16 8.76 36.48 13.06
C ILE A 16 8.38 35.00 13.24
N GLY A 17 7.09 34.71 13.08
CA GLY A 17 6.60 33.34 12.99
C GLY A 17 7.16 32.71 11.72
N CYS A 18 8.27 31.98 11.85
CA CYS A 18 8.70 31.07 10.80
C CYS A 18 7.57 30.06 10.57
N GLY A 19 6.87 30.21 9.44
CA GLY A 19 5.89 29.24 8.96
C GLY A 19 6.59 27.90 8.75
N PHE A 20 6.40 26.98 9.69
CA PHE A 20 6.74 25.57 9.48
C PHE A 20 5.84 25.04 8.37
N SER A 21 6.39 24.93 7.16
CA SER A 21 5.68 24.39 6.02
C SER A 21 5.38 22.90 6.25
N PRO A 22 4.11 22.44 6.18
CA PRO A 22 3.72 21.05 6.47
C PRO A 22 4.15 20.01 5.41
N LEU A 23 5.05 20.39 4.48
CA LEU A 23 5.46 19.58 3.33
C LEU A 23 6.11 18.24 3.72
N SER A 24 6.70 18.13 4.91
CA SER A 24 7.37 16.91 5.38
C SER A 24 6.39 15.77 5.71
N ALA A 25 5.24 16.08 6.32
CA ALA A 25 4.31 15.07 6.81
C ALA A 25 3.63 14.29 5.66
N GLN A 26 3.30 14.98 4.57
CA GLN A 26 2.66 14.36 3.40
C GLN A 26 3.61 13.41 2.66
N ALA A 27 4.89 13.79 2.52
CA ALA A 27 5.90 12.95 1.89
C ALA A 27 6.17 11.67 2.70
N GLN A 28 6.24 11.78 4.03
CA GLN A 28 6.42 10.63 4.93
C GLN A 28 5.22 9.68 4.88
N GLN A 29 4.00 10.21 4.81
CA GLN A 29 2.79 9.41 4.71
C GLN A 29 2.70 8.67 3.37
N GLN A 30 3.11 9.32 2.28
CA GLN A 30 3.15 8.68 0.96
C GLN A 30 4.17 7.55 0.91
N GLN A 31 5.36 7.76 1.47
CA GLN A 31 6.39 6.72 1.58
C GLN A 31 5.92 5.53 2.43
N ALA A 32 5.24 5.77 3.55
CA ALA A 32 4.68 4.70 4.37
C ALA A 32 3.66 3.85 3.57
N THR A 33 2.79 4.51 2.81
CA THR A 33 1.81 3.86 1.92
C THR A 33 2.51 3.04 0.84
N ASP A 34 3.58 3.58 0.24
CA ASP A 34 4.34 2.88 -0.80
C ASP A 34 4.97 1.59 -0.27
N VAL A 35 5.51 1.60 0.96
CA VAL A 35 6.07 0.42 1.63
C VAL A 35 4.99 -0.62 1.93
N GLN A 36 3.83 -0.20 2.44
CA GLN A 36 2.69 -1.09 2.71
C GLN A 36 2.21 -1.75 1.41
N VAL A 37 2.00 -0.97 0.35
CA VAL A 37 1.58 -1.53 -0.94
C VAL A 37 2.62 -2.49 -1.49
N ALA A 38 3.91 -2.16 -1.45
CA ALA A 38 4.97 -3.04 -1.94
C ALA A 38 5.02 -4.37 -1.18
N ALA A 39 4.85 -4.34 0.15
CA ALA A 39 4.76 -5.53 0.98
C ALA A 39 3.54 -6.39 0.63
N LEU A 40 2.39 -5.77 0.39
CA LEU A 40 1.16 -6.49 0.02
C LEU A 40 1.25 -7.12 -1.37
N VAL A 41 1.79 -6.39 -2.35
CA VAL A 41 2.07 -6.91 -3.69
C VAL A 41 2.95 -8.16 -3.60
N GLU A 42 4.00 -8.12 -2.77
CA GLU A 42 4.90 -9.25 -2.60
C GLU A 42 4.24 -10.44 -1.87
N ALA A 43 3.43 -10.16 -0.85
CA ALA A 43 2.66 -11.19 -0.15
C ALA A 43 1.67 -11.90 -1.09
N LEU A 44 0.97 -11.16 -1.94
CA LEU A 44 0.06 -11.72 -2.95
C LEU A 44 0.81 -12.64 -3.93
N ARG A 45 2.01 -12.24 -4.38
CA ARG A 45 2.86 -13.04 -5.26
C ARG A 45 3.24 -14.38 -4.64
N GLN A 46 3.66 -14.37 -3.38
CA GLN A 46 4.10 -15.57 -2.65
C GLN A 46 2.92 -16.44 -2.19
N ALA A 47 1.74 -15.84 -2.02
CA ALA A 47 0.51 -16.56 -1.71
C ALA A 47 -0.12 -17.22 -2.93
N ALA A 48 0.19 -16.74 -4.15
CA ALA A 48 -0.39 -17.22 -5.40
C ALA A 48 -0.35 -18.76 -5.50
N PRO A 49 -1.48 -19.41 -5.84
CA PRO A 49 -1.53 -20.86 -5.99
C PRO A 49 -0.51 -21.33 -7.03
N GLN A 50 0.29 -22.34 -6.68
CA GLN A 50 1.18 -23.00 -7.63
C GLN A 50 0.44 -24.19 -8.23
N THR A 51 -0.03 -24.04 -9.46
CA THR A 51 -0.81 -25.08 -10.13
C THR A 51 0.08 -26.13 -10.82
N GLY A 52 1.38 -25.87 -10.93
CA GLY A 52 2.34 -26.76 -11.61
C GLY A 52 2.08 -26.93 -13.11
N LYS A 53 1.13 -26.18 -13.67
CA LYS A 53 0.72 -26.23 -15.07
C LYS A 53 1.18 -24.95 -15.75
N THR A 54 1.89 -25.10 -16.86
CA THR A 54 2.16 -23.97 -17.75
C THR A 54 0.85 -23.56 -18.43
N ASN A 55 0.50 -22.27 -18.40
CA ASN A 55 -0.70 -21.72 -19.04
C ASN A 55 -2.03 -22.31 -18.53
N ASP A 56 -2.23 -22.36 -17.21
CA ASP A 56 -3.50 -22.78 -16.58
C ASP A 56 -4.65 -21.75 -16.69
N GLY A 57 -4.50 -20.76 -17.57
CA GLY A 57 -5.43 -19.66 -17.74
C GLY A 57 -5.13 -18.44 -16.87
N PHE A 58 -4.10 -18.49 -16.03
CA PHE A 58 -3.62 -17.36 -15.23
C PHE A 58 -2.22 -16.93 -15.65
N TYR A 59 -1.92 -15.65 -15.45
CA TYR A 59 -0.72 -15.02 -15.98
C TYR A 59 0.06 -14.28 -14.89
N SER A 60 1.36 -14.21 -15.10
CA SER A 60 2.42 -13.73 -14.21
C SER A 60 2.56 -14.52 -12.90
N ALA A 61 3.56 -14.13 -12.11
CA ALA A 61 3.76 -14.62 -10.75
C ALA A 61 2.58 -14.32 -9.79
N TRP A 62 1.63 -13.44 -10.17
CA TRP A 62 0.46 -13.09 -9.37
C TRP A 62 -0.80 -13.87 -9.75
N GLN A 63 -0.74 -14.73 -10.77
CA GLN A 63 -1.85 -15.59 -11.18
C GLN A 63 -3.13 -14.77 -11.48
N VAL A 64 -3.04 -13.84 -12.42
CA VAL A 64 -4.15 -12.94 -12.81
C VAL A 64 -4.82 -13.45 -14.06
N LYS A 65 -6.16 -13.42 -14.11
CA LYS A 65 -6.94 -13.80 -15.29
C LYS A 65 -6.87 -12.74 -16.41
N PRO A 66 -6.94 -13.12 -17.70
CA PRO A 66 -6.94 -12.20 -18.84
C PRO A 66 -8.01 -11.11 -18.76
N GLU A 67 -9.24 -11.46 -18.40
CA GLU A 67 -10.35 -10.52 -18.33
C GLU A 67 -10.15 -9.48 -17.22
N THR A 68 -9.56 -9.91 -16.10
CA THR A 68 -9.19 -9.05 -14.98
C THR A 68 -8.06 -8.11 -15.40
N LEU A 69 -7.00 -8.66 -16.03
CA LEU A 69 -5.86 -7.89 -16.53
C LEU A 69 -6.30 -6.76 -17.47
N ARG A 70 -7.22 -7.04 -18.40
CA ARG A 70 -7.72 -6.02 -19.34
C ARG A 70 -8.32 -4.82 -18.61
N GLY A 71 -9.16 -5.06 -17.60
CA GLY A 71 -9.75 -4.00 -16.79
C GLY A 71 -8.68 -3.20 -16.03
N TRP A 72 -7.75 -3.92 -15.38
CA TRP A 72 -6.70 -3.33 -14.58
C TRP A 72 -5.73 -2.48 -15.39
N SER A 73 -5.29 -2.96 -16.55
CA SER A 73 -4.34 -2.22 -17.39
C SER A 73 -4.98 -0.96 -17.95
N ARG A 74 -6.26 -0.98 -18.35
CA ARG A 74 -7.00 0.22 -18.77
C ARG A 74 -7.09 1.24 -17.63
N THR A 75 -7.35 0.80 -16.40
CA THR A 75 -7.38 1.69 -15.23
C THR A 75 -6.01 2.32 -14.98
N CYS A 76 -4.96 1.49 -14.94
CA CYS A 76 -3.64 1.87 -14.42
C CYS A 76 -2.71 2.49 -15.45
N LEU A 77 -2.75 2.00 -16.70
CA LEU A 77 -1.83 2.39 -17.76
C LEU A 77 -2.52 3.16 -18.89
N LYS A 78 -3.85 3.31 -18.84
CA LYS A 78 -4.67 3.91 -19.90
C LYS A 78 -4.55 3.19 -21.26
N LYS A 79 -4.10 1.93 -21.23
CA LYS A 79 -3.97 1.06 -22.40
C LYS A 79 -4.20 -0.39 -22.03
N GLU A 80 -4.51 -1.21 -23.02
CA GLU A 80 -4.57 -2.65 -22.83
C GLU A 80 -3.17 -3.27 -22.77
N VAL A 81 -3.02 -4.26 -21.90
CA VAL A 81 -1.85 -5.14 -21.83
C VAL A 81 -2.34 -6.54 -22.17
N THR A 82 -1.65 -7.22 -23.09
CA THR A 82 -2.00 -8.60 -23.44
C THR A 82 -1.50 -9.57 -22.37
N PRO A 83 -2.13 -10.74 -22.20
CA PRO A 83 -1.65 -11.75 -21.26
C PRO A 83 -0.19 -12.15 -21.50
N THR A 84 0.24 -12.26 -22.76
CA THR A 84 1.63 -12.55 -23.13
C THR A 84 2.61 -11.44 -22.72
N GLN A 85 2.24 -10.17 -22.91
CA GLN A 85 3.07 -9.05 -22.46
C GLN A 85 3.20 -9.04 -20.93
N PHE A 86 2.12 -9.38 -20.24
CA PHE A 86 2.07 -9.44 -18.78
C PHE A 86 2.90 -10.60 -18.22
N GLU A 87 2.83 -11.78 -18.83
CA GLU A 87 3.64 -12.94 -18.46
C GLU A 87 5.14 -12.68 -18.64
N ASN A 88 5.52 -12.17 -19.82
CA ASN A 88 6.91 -12.08 -20.23
C ASN A 88 7.63 -10.82 -19.70
N ASN A 89 6.93 -9.92 -19.00
CA ASN A 89 7.51 -8.70 -18.47
C ASN A 89 7.15 -8.54 -16.98
N PRO A 90 7.96 -9.10 -16.07
CA PRO A 90 7.73 -9.03 -14.63
C PRO A 90 7.64 -7.60 -14.09
N THR A 91 8.35 -6.65 -14.70
CA THR A 91 8.30 -5.23 -14.32
C THR A 91 6.94 -4.62 -14.67
N LEU A 92 6.45 -4.87 -15.89
CA LEU A 92 5.10 -4.46 -16.30
C LEU A 92 4.04 -5.12 -15.43
N ALA A 93 4.20 -6.41 -15.12
CA ALA A 93 3.27 -7.12 -14.26
C ALA A 93 3.19 -6.50 -12.87
N ARG A 94 4.36 -6.27 -12.24
CA ARG A 94 4.45 -5.61 -10.94
C ARG A 94 3.88 -4.19 -10.97
N GLN A 95 4.06 -3.44 -12.06
CA GLN A 95 3.50 -2.10 -12.21
C GLN A 95 1.96 -2.11 -12.18
N VAL A 96 1.32 -2.97 -12.98
CA VAL A 96 -0.14 -3.08 -13.03
C VAL A 96 -0.69 -3.56 -11.69
N VAL A 97 -0.10 -4.62 -11.12
CA VAL A 97 -0.52 -5.17 -9.82
C VAL A 97 -0.36 -4.14 -8.72
N SER A 98 0.77 -3.45 -8.62
CA SER A 98 1.00 -2.43 -7.59
C SER A 98 0.00 -1.28 -7.67
N CYS A 99 -0.36 -0.85 -8.88
CA CYS A 99 -1.36 0.20 -9.07
C CYS A 99 -2.74 -0.22 -8.55
N ILE A 100 -3.21 -1.43 -8.90
CA ILE A 100 -4.51 -1.92 -8.42
C ILE A 100 -4.47 -2.21 -6.93
N THR A 101 -3.44 -2.90 -6.44
CA THR A 101 -3.28 -3.15 -5.00
C THR A 101 -3.28 -1.84 -4.19
N ARG A 102 -2.67 -0.76 -4.69
CA ARG A 102 -2.75 0.56 -4.05
C ARG A 102 -4.18 1.08 -3.96
N ARG A 103 -4.94 1.01 -5.07
CA ARG A 103 -6.34 1.44 -5.11
C ARG A 103 -7.17 0.69 -4.05
N GLU A 104 -7.08 -0.64 -4.07
CA GLU A 104 -7.83 -1.50 -3.15
C GLU A 104 -7.39 -1.32 -1.71
N PHE A 105 -6.08 -1.24 -1.46
CA PHE A 105 -5.53 -1.03 -0.12
C PHE A 105 -5.99 0.29 0.46
N ASN A 106 -5.89 1.40 -0.28
CA ASN A 106 -6.33 2.70 0.21
C ASN A 106 -7.83 2.69 0.53
N GLN A 107 -8.65 2.10 -0.34
CA GLN A 107 -10.08 1.96 -0.10
C GLN A 107 -10.37 1.17 1.18
N GLN A 108 -9.71 0.03 1.36
CA GLN A 108 -9.91 -0.81 2.54
C GLN A 108 -9.30 -0.21 3.81
N PHE A 109 -8.19 0.53 3.69
CA PHE A 109 -7.58 1.23 4.80
C PHE A 109 -8.53 2.27 5.38
N HIS A 110 -9.20 3.06 4.53
CA HIS A 110 -10.24 3.97 4.97
C HIS A 110 -11.48 3.26 5.51
N ALA A 111 -11.97 2.22 4.81
CA ALA A 111 -13.17 1.48 5.22
C ALA A 111 -13.01 0.76 6.56
N THR A 112 -11.78 0.44 6.96
CA THR A 112 -11.46 -0.27 8.21
C THR A 112 -10.99 0.66 9.33
N GLY A 113 -11.18 1.97 9.19
CA GLY A 113 -10.77 2.95 10.20
C GLY A 113 -9.25 3.01 10.38
N ASN A 114 -8.51 2.93 9.28
CA ASN A 114 -7.04 2.91 9.22
C ASN A 114 -6.40 1.66 9.87
N ASN A 115 -7.14 0.55 9.97
CA ASN A 115 -6.58 -0.70 10.45
C ASN A 115 -5.85 -1.43 9.31
N GLU A 116 -4.52 -1.32 9.28
CA GLU A 116 -3.65 -1.90 8.24
C GLU A 116 -3.89 -3.41 8.06
N THR A 117 -4.00 -4.17 9.15
CA THR A 117 -4.19 -5.63 9.08
C THR A 117 -5.57 -5.98 8.53
N ALA A 118 -6.62 -5.26 8.96
CA ALA A 118 -7.96 -5.45 8.41
C ALA A 118 -8.02 -5.08 6.93
N ALA A 119 -7.33 -4.01 6.52
CA ALA A 119 -7.23 -3.61 5.12
C ALA A 119 -6.54 -4.68 4.26
N VAL A 120 -5.41 -5.22 4.73
CA VAL A 120 -4.70 -6.34 4.07
C VAL A 120 -5.61 -7.56 3.92
N ARG A 121 -6.37 -7.92 4.96
CA ARG A 121 -7.34 -9.03 4.90
C ARG A 121 -8.42 -8.77 3.85
N GLY A 122 -8.98 -7.56 3.82
CA GLY A 122 -9.99 -7.16 2.84
C GLY A 122 -9.47 -7.24 1.41
N VAL A 123 -8.26 -6.73 1.15
CA VAL A 123 -7.63 -6.82 -0.19
C VAL A 123 -7.32 -8.26 -0.57
N ALA A 124 -6.83 -9.09 0.35
CA ALA A 124 -6.56 -10.50 0.09
C ALA A 124 -7.85 -11.28 -0.23
N CYS A 125 -8.96 -10.95 0.44
CA CYS A 125 -10.26 -11.55 0.15
C CYS A 125 -10.78 -11.12 -1.24
N TRP A 126 -10.67 -9.83 -1.53
CA TRP A 126 -11.04 -9.26 -2.82
C TRP A 126 -10.22 -9.85 -3.96
N TRP A 127 -8.93 -10.09 -3.74
CA TRP A 127 -8.05 -10.71 -4.72
C TRP A 127 -8.57 -12.07 -5.19
N MET A 128 -9.11 -12.87 -4.26
CA MET A 128 -9.61 -14.21 -4.55
C MET A 128 -11.04 -14.25 -5.09
N THR A 129 -11.88 -13.30 -4.68
CA THR A 129 -13.34 -13.42 -4.84
C THR A 129 -14.01 -12.25 -5.53
N GLY A 130 -13.32 -11.10 -5.64
CA GLY A 130 -13.90 -9.82 -6.02
C GLY A 130 -14.69 -9.14 -4.90
N ALA A 131 -14.81 -9.73 -3.70
CA ALA A 131 -15.48 -9.16 -2.54
C ALA A 131 -14.51 -8.97 -1.37
N TYR A 132 -14.70 -7.92 -0.56
CA TYR A 132 -13.81 -7.64 0.59
C TYR A 132 -14.09 -8.48 1.83
N THR A 133 -15.21 -9.21 1.85
CA THR A 133 -15.69 -10.02 2.97
C THR A 133 -16.14 -11.40 2.48
N GLY A 134 -16.40 -12.32 3.41
CA GLY A 134 -16.83 -13.68 3.08
C GLY A 134 -15.69 -14.71 2.97
N CYS A 135 -14.43 -14.30 3.11
CA CYS A 135 -13.27 -15.19 3.11
C CYS A 135 -12.91 -15.71 4.52
N ASN A 136 -13.91 -16.16 5.28
CA ASN A 136 -13.72 -16.63 6.65
C ASN A 136 -13.73 -18.16 6.80
N THR A 137 -14.01 -18.89 5.71
CA THR A 137 -14.02 -20.36 5.70
C THR A 137 -13.31 -20.93 4.47
N GLY A 138 -12.97 -22.22 4.54
CA GLY A 138 -12.43 -22.99 3.40
C GLY A 138 -11.14 -22.42 2.81
N PHE A 139 -10.97 -22.62 1.51
CA PHE A 139 -9.75 -22.25 0.78
C PHE A 139 -9.45 -20.74 0.83
N THR A 140 -10.48 -19.89 0.75
CA THR A 140 -10.29 -18.43 0.76
C THR A 140 -9.81 -17.92 2.11
N ALA A 141 -10.25 -18.52 3.23
CA ALA A 141 -9.71 -18.20 4.55
C ALA A 141 -8.22 -18.56 4.68
N THR A 142 -7.85 -19.76 4.23
CA THR A 142 -6.44 -20.20 4.23
C THR A 142 -5.58 -19.27 3.37
N TYR A 143 -6.07 -18.87 2.20
CA TYR A 143 -5.38 -17.91 1.35
C TYR A 143 -5.19 -16.55 2.04
N VAL A 144 -6.26 -15.99 2.62
CA VAL A 144 -6.21 -14.69 3.32
C VAL A 144 -5.23 -14.75 4.49
N GLN A 145 -5.25 -15.82 5.29
CA GLN A 145 -4.31 -16.01 6.39
C GLN A 145 -2.86 -16.06 5.89
N LYS A 146 -2.61 -16.79 4.80
CA LYS A 146 -1.27 -16.86 4.17
C LYS A 146 -0.78 -15.48 3.72
N VAL A 147 -1.63 -14.70 3.04
CA VAL A 147 -1.28 -13.33 2.61
C VAL A 147 -0.95 -12.44 3.81
N VAL A 148 -1.76 -12.47 4.87
CA VAL A 148 -1.51 -11.66 6.08
C VAL A 148 -0.18 -12.04 6.73
N GLY A 149 0.13 -13.33 6.88
CA GLY A 149 1.39 -13.77 7.46
C GLY A 149 2.60 -13.34 6.63
N LEU A 150 2.54 -13.51 5.31
CA LEU A 150 3.59 -13.08 4.39
C LEU A 150 3.75 -11.55 4.41
N TYR A 151 2.65 -10.80 4.46
CA TYR A 151 2.67 -9.35 4.57
C TYR A 151 3.42 -8.88 5.82
N GLN A 152 3.10 -9.46 6.98
CA GLN A 152 3.76 -9.14 8.25
C GLN A 152 5.26 -9.46 8.23
N GLN A 153 5.65 -10.55 7.56
CA GLN A 153 7.05 -10.88 7.33
C GLN A 153 7.76 -9.81 6.49
N GLN A 154 7.15 -9.35 5.40
CA GLN A 154 7.69 -8.28 4.55
C GLN A 154 7.82 -6.95 5.33
N ARG A 155 6.83 -6.61 6.15
CA ARG A 155 6.84 -5.38 6.97
C ARG A 155 7.94 -5.39 8.02
N SER A 156 8.16 -6.54 8.67
CA SER A 156 9.25 -6.71 9.63
C SER A 156 10.63 -6.52 8.99
N GLN A 157 10.83 -7.07 7.79
CA GLN A 157 12.08 -6.93 7.04
C GLN A 157 12.33 -5.47 6.60
N ALA A 158 11.30 -4.78 6.09
CA ALA A 158 11.41 -3.37 5.70
C ALA A 158 11.79 -2.47 6.89
N THR A 159 11.23 -2.74 8.07
CA THR A 159 11.53 -2.01 9.30
C THR A 159 12.97 -2.25 9.75
N ALA A 160 13.42 -3.52 9.74
CA ALA A 160 14.80 -3.87 10.08
C ALA A 160 15.84 -3.23 9.14
N ASN A 161 15.56 -3.22 7.83
CA ASN A 161 16.44 -2.59 6.84
C ASN A 161 16.54 -1.07 7.02
N THR A 162 15.45 -0.42 7.42
CA THR A 162 15.44 1.02 7.70
C THR A 162 16.25 1.36 8.96
N ALA A 163 16.13 0.54 10.01
CA ALA A 163 16.90 0.68 11.24
C ALA A 163 18.41 0.42 11.02
N GLY A 164 18.75 -0.58 10.19
CA GLY A 164 20.14 -0.91 9.86
C GLY A 164 20.82 0.14 8.99
N ARG A 165 20.08 0.88 8.15
CA ARG A 165 20.61 1.95 7.29
C ARG A 165 20.86 3.27 8.04
N SER A 166 20.39 3.37 9.29
CA SER A 166 20.54 4.56 10.14
C SER A 166 21.71 4.44 11.13
N ARG A 167 22.54 3.40 11.00
CA ARG A 167 23.81 3.20 11.72
C ARG A 167 24.96 3.29 10.73
#